data_AF-A0A2G5SWE8-F1
#
_entry.id   AF-A0A2G5SWE8-F1
#
_cell.length_a   1.000
_cell.length_b   1.000
_cell.length_c   1.000
_cell.angle_alpha   90.00
_cell.angle_beta   90.00
_cell.angle_gamma   90.00
#
_symmetry.space_group_name_H-M   'P 1'
#
loop_
_entity.id
_entity.type
_entity.pdbx_description
1 polymer ?
#
loop_
_entity_poly.entity_id
_entity_poly.type
_entity_poly.pdbx_seq_one_letter_code
_entity_poly.pdbx_strand_id
1 'polypeptide(L)'
;MFGPEQIKEVEEAFGKNNPLPPSHYLKLLKQLFHELAPNATDEQKNRLETLSKSVIKYNVFTQKKLNENTDKAIDEHGKAVTNWRLLFEKIKKQAAKEKNKVYSCEELKKVNTEMEQMHADIAFWDARSKKMKEELEKLEVEHKAKMIDAKRNHDARITKMTFEVSDLQMDLALKKIYSHTYNFSIIHTQYCMLIQ
;
A
#
# COMPACT_ATOMS: atom_id res chain seq x y z
N MET A 1 22.95 -6.41 14.18
CA MET A 1 23.00 -6.27 12.71
C MET A 1 22.11 -7.37 12.15
N PHE A 2 21.09 -7.07 11.35
CA PHE A 2 20.35 -8.12 10.63
C PHE A 2 21.32 -8.92 9.77
N GLY A 3 21.19 -10.24 9.79
CA GLY A 3 21.90 -11.09 8.84
C GLY A 3 21.32 -10.87 7.44
N PRO A 4 22.14 -10.95 6.37
CA PRO A 4 21.67 -10.80 4.98
C PRO A 4 20.53 -11.76 4.60
N GLU A 5 20.38 -12.88 5.32
CA GLU A 5 19.29 -13.84 5.14
C GLU A 5 17.93 -13.33 5.64
N GLN A 6 17.87 -12.61 6.76
CA GLN A 6 16.63 -12.08 7.33
C GLN A 6 16.07 -10.91 6.51
N ILE A 7 16.95 -10.12 5.87
CA ILE A 7 16.55 -9.06 4.95
C ILE A 7 15.93 -9.67 3.67
N LYS A 8 16.51 -10.77 3.18
CA LYS A 8 15.99 -11.52 2.03
C LYS A 8 14.60 -12.11 2.30
N GLU A 9 14.39 -12.68 3.48
CA GLU A 9 13.12 -13.28 3.88
C GLU A 9 11.99 -12.23 3.98
N VAL A 10 12.32 -11.03 4.47
CA VAL A 10 11.40 -9.88 4.49
C VAL A 10 11.13 -9.37 3.07
N GLU A 11 12.15 -9.22 2.22
CA GLU A 11 11.98 -8.78 0.83
C GLU A 11 11.17 -9.76 -0.03
N GLU A 12 11.36 -11.07 0.16
CA GLU A 12 10.57 -12.12 -0.50
C GLU A 12 9.11 -12.16 -0.01
N ALA A 13 8.87 -11.94 1.30
CA ALA A 13 7.52 -11.82 1.85
C ALA A 13 6.76 -10.60 1.32
N PHE A 14 7.46 -9.52 0.94
CA PHE A 14 6.90 -8.36 0.24
C PHE A 14 6.79 -8.55 -1.29
N GLY A 15 7.07 -9.75 -1.81
CA GLY A 15 7.02 -10.09 -3.22
C GLY A 15 5.62 -9.96 -3.86
N LYS A 16 5.58 -9.40 -5.07
CA LYS A 16 4.38 -9.02 -5.85
C LYS A 16 3.35 -10.13 -6.11
N ASN A 17 3.69 -11.41 -5.94
CA ASN A 17 2.91 -12.51 -6.52
C ASN A 17 1.94 -13.19 -5.54
N ASN A 18 2.07 -12.96 -4.22
CA ASN A 18 1.11 -13.46 -3.24
C ASN A 18 1.25 -12.70 -1.90
N PRO A 19 0.72 -11.47 -1.80
CA PRO A 19 0.88 -10.68 -0.58
C PRO A 19 0.21 -11.38 0.60
N LEU A 20 0.94 -11.55 1.69
CA LEU A 20 0.44 -12.09 2.94
C LEU A 20 -0.52 -11.08 3.60
N PRO A 21 -1.39 -11.52 4.53
CA PRO A 21 -2.32 -10.59 5.18
C PRO A 21 -1.57 -9.48 5.93
N PRO A 22 -2.12 -8.25 6.04
CA PRO A 22 -1.47 -7.12 6.71
C PRO A 22 -0.98 -7.42 8.13
N SER A 23 -1.66 -8.32 8.84
CA SER A 23 -1.27 -8.81 10.16
C SER A 23 0.10 -9.48 10.19
N HIS A 24 0.49 -10.17 9.11
CA HIS A 24 1.79 -10.82 8.97
C HIS A 24 2.92 -9.79 8.91
N TYR A 25 2.78 -8.77 8.05
CA TYR A 25 3.76 -7.69 7.94
C TYR A 25 3.88 -6.85 9.21
N LEU A 26 2.77 -6.62 9.91
CA LEU A 26 2.79 -5.91 11.19
C LEU A 26 3.48 -6.71 12.29
N LYS A 27 3.37 -8.04 12.27
CA LYS A 27 4.10 -8.91 13.18
C LYS A 27 5.60 -8.78 12.93
N LEU A 28 6.04 -8.87 11.67
CA LEU A 28 7.44 -8.69 11.29
C LEU A 28 7.96 -7.31 11.71
N LEU A 29 7.19 -6.24 11.45
CA LEU A 29 7.55 -4.87 11.83
C LEU A 29 7.74 -4.70 13.34
N LYS A 30 6.86 -5.32 14.14
CA LYS A 30 6.97 -5.32 15.60
C LYS A 30 8.19 -6.10 16.08
N GLN A 31 8.46 -7.27 15.49
CA GLN A 31 9.66 -8.06 15.82
C GLN A 31 10.93 -7.27 15.52
N LEU A 32 11.01 -6.67 14.32
CA LEU A 32 12.13 -5.82 13.90
C LEU A 32 12.38 -4.66 14.88
N PHE A 33 11.31 -4.02 15.35
CA PHE A 33 11.41 -2.91 16.29
C PHE A 33 11.95 -3.36 17.66
N HIS A 34 11.52 -4.52 18.17
CA HIS A 34 12.00 -5.02 19.46
C HIS A 34 13.47 -5.44 19.40
N GLU A 35 13.92 -5.95 18.26
CA GLU A 35 15.32 -6.34 18.04
C GLU A 35 16.25 -5.14 17.84
N LEU A 36 15.80 -4.12 17.09
CA LEU A 36 16.59 -2.91 16.84
C LEU A 36 16.60 -1.93 18.01
N ALA A 37 15.51 -1.87 18.78
CA ALA A 37 15.34 -0.94 19.88
C ALA A 37 14.87 -1.67 21.15
N PRO A 38 15.67 -2.59 21.71
CA PRO A 38 15.29 -3.36 22.91
C PRO A 38 15.04 -2.45 24.12
N ASN A 39 15.69 -1.28 24.16
CA ASN A 39 15.54 -0.27 25.20
C ASN A 39 14.54 0.84 24.83
N ALA A 40 13.66 0.62 23.84
CA ALA A 40 12.67 1.60 23.43
C ALA A 40 11.77 2.02 24.61
N THR A 41 11.55 3.32 24.74
CA THR A 41 10.65 3.88 25.76
C THR A 41 9.20 3.47 25.48
N ASP A 42 8.36 3.50 26.51
CA ASP A 42 6.93 3.18 26.36
C ASP A 42 6.23 4.13 25.38
N GLU A 43 6.69 5.37 25.29
CA GLU A 43 6.20 6.34 24.31
C GLU A 43 6.54 5.94 22.87
N GLN A 44 7.75 5.42 22.62
CA GLN A 44 8.17 4.93 21.31
C GLN A 44 7.38 3.66 20.91
N LYS A 45 7.16 2.75 21.86
CA LYS A 45 6.33 1.55 21.68
C LYS A 45 4.87 1.92 21.35
N ASN A 46 4.29 2.86 22.11
CA ASN A 46 2.92 3.34 21.87
C ASN A 46 2.78 4.03 20.51
N ARG A 47 3.80 4.77 20.07
CA ARG A 47 3.78 5.43 18.76
C ARG A 47 3.81 4.43 17.61
N LEU A 48 4.60 3.36 17.72
CA LEU A 48 4.60 2.25 16.76
C LEU A 48 3.23 1.56 16.71
N GLU A 49 2.62 1.32 17.87
CA GLU A 49 1.32 0.66 17.94
C GLU A 49 0.20 1.52 17.34
N THR A 50 0.24 2.82 17.59
CA THR A 50 -0.71 3.80 17.02
C THR A 50 -0.57 3.87 15.49
N LEU A 51 0.67 3.95 14.98
CA LEU A 51 0.94 3.92 13.54
C LEU A 51 0.46 2.61 12.91
N SER A 52 0.73 1.48 13.55
CA SER A 52 0.27 0.16 13.10
C SER A 52 -1.26 0.10 12.95
N LYS A 53 -2.00 0.57 13.96
CA LYS A 53 -3.46 0.63 13.93
C LYS A 53 -3.98 1.58 12.84
N SER A 54 -3.32 2.73 12.65
CA SER A 54 -3.67 3.70 11.61
C SER A 54 -3.52 3.13 10.20
N VAL A 55 -2.41 2.44 9.92
CA VAL A 55 -2.16 1.80 8.62
C VAL A 55 -3.20 0.71 8.34
N ILE A 56 -3.52 -0.13 9.33
CA ILE A 56 -4.59 -1.14 9.17
C ILE A 56 -5.92 -0.47 8.83
N LYS A 57 -6.30 0.57 9.59
CA LYS A 57 -7.57 1.25 9.40
C LYS A 57 -7.68 1.89 8.03
N TYR A 58 -6.60 2.53 7.55
CA TYR A 58 -6.53 3.10 6.22
C TYR A 58 -6.63 2.04 5.11
N ASN A 59 -5.93 0.90 5.27
CA ASN A 59 -6.01 -0.21 4.32
C ASN A 59 -7.41 -0.82 4.28
N VAL A 60 -8.03 -1.07 5.43
CA VAL A 60 -9.41 -1.59 5.52
C VAL A 60 -10.40 -0.63 4.83
N PHE A 61 -10.26 0.68 5.06
CA PHE A 61 -11.09 1.68 4.40
C PHE A 61 -10.91 1.68 2.88
N THR A 62 -9.66 1.65 2.41
CA THR A 62 -9.33 1.65 0.98
C THR A 62 -9.84 0.38 0.30
N GLN A 63 -9.66 -0.78 0.92
CA GLN A 63 -10.16 -2.07 0.43
C GLN A 63 -11.69 -2.09 0.35
N LYS A 64 -12.37 -1.57 1.38
CA LYS A 64 -13.83 -1.47 1.40
C LYS A 64 -14.34 -0.60 0.25
N LYS A 65 -13.74 0.58 0.04
CA LYS A 65 -14.10 1.48 -1.07
C LYS A 65 -13.84 0.84 -2.45
N LEU A 66 -12.74 0.10 -2.58
CA LEU A 66 -12.42 -0.63 -3.80
C LEU A 66 -13.47 -1.72 -4.08
N ASN A 67 -13.85 -2.50 -3.06
CA ASN A 67 -14.87 -3.53 -3.17
C ASN A 67 -16.23 -2.93 -3.52
N GLU A 68 -16.67 -1.87 -2.84
CA GLU A 68 -17.94 -1.19 -3.15
C GLU A 68 -18.01 -0.67 -4.59
N ASN A 69 -16.90 -0.17 -5.14
CA ASN A 69 -16.82 0.25 -6.54
C ASN A 69 -16.84 -0.94 -7.50
N THR A 70 -16.16 -2.03 -7.13
CA THR A 70 -16.09 -3.26 -7.93
C THR A 70 -17.45 -3.95 -7.99
N ASP A 71 -18.15 -4.07 -6.85
CA ASP A 71 -19.47 -4.68 -6.75
C ASP A 71 -20.50 -3.92 -7.60
N LYS A 72 -20.47 -2.58 -7.57
CA LYS A 72 -21.34 -1.76 -8.43
C LYS A 72 -21.07 -1.99 -9.92
N ALA A 73 -19.79 -2.05 -10.32
CA ALA A 73 -19.43 -2.30 -11.71
C ALA A 73 -19.84 -3.72 -12.15
N ILE A 74 -19.66 -4.73 -11.29
CA ILE A 74 -20.09 -6.11 -11.55
C ILE A 74 -21.60 -6.18 -11.72
N ASP A 75 -22.38 -5.49 -10.88
CA ASP A 75 -23.84 -5.43 -11.00
C ASP A 75 -24.29 -4.77 -12.32
N GLU A 76 -23.65 -3.68 -12.72
CA GLU A 76 -23.93 -3.00 -14.01
C GLU A 76 -23.60 -3.92 -15.20
N HIS A 77 -22.44 -4.58 -15.18
CA HIS A 77 -22.06 -5.56 -16.19
C HIS A 77 -23.00 -6.77 -16.22
N GLY A 78 -23.42 -7.27 -15.05
CA GLY A 78 -24.36 -8.38 -14.94
C GLY A 78 -25.72 -8.06 -15.57
N LYS A 79 -26.23 -6.84 -15.34
CA LYS A 79 -27.47 -6.37 -16.00
C LYS A 79 -27.30 -6.28 -17.51
N ALA A 80 -26.19 -5.74 -18.00
CA ALA A 80 -25.91 -5.66 -19.43
C ALA A 80 -25.86 -7.06 -20.08
N VAL A 81 -25.10 -8.00 -19.51
CA VAL A 81 -25.00 -9.38 -20.01
C VAL A 81 -26.35 -10.09 -20.03
N THR A 82 -27.19 -9.86 -19.01
CA THR A 82 -28.53 -10.45 -18.95
C THR A 82 -29.42 -9.91 -20.07
N ASN A 83 -29.41 -8.59 -20.29
CA ASN A 83 -30.14 -7.96 -21.39
C ASN A 83 -29.69 -8.46 -22.76
N TRP A 84 -28.38 -8.63 -22.94
CA TRP A 84 -27.78 -9.17 -24.15
C TRP A 84 -28.18 -10.62 -24.41
N ARG A 85 -28.17 -11.46 -23.37
CA ARG A 85 -28.64 -12.84 -23.48
C ARG A 85 -30.11 -12.91 -23.88
N LEU A 86 -30.95 -12.04 -23.33
CA LEU A 86 -32.37 -11.96 -23.67
C LEU A 86 -32.58 -11.51 -25.13
N LEU A 87 -31.86 -10.48 -25.59
CA LEU A 87 -31.88 -10.01 -26.98
C LEU A 87 -31.42 -11.11 -27.94
N PHE A 88 -30.30 -11.77 -27.63
CA PHE A 88 -29.77 -12.84 -28.46
C PHE A 88 -30.73 -14.04 -28.55
N GLU A 89 -31.31 -14.48 -27.42
CA GLU A 89 -32.31 -15.56 -27.43
C GLU A 89 -33.58 -15.17 -28.19
N LYS A 90 -33.98 -13.90 -28.17
CA LYS A 90 -35.11 -13.39 -28.97
C LYS A 90 -34.80 -13.48 -30.47
N ILE A 91 -33.63 -12.97 -30.89
CA ILE A 91 -33.16 -13.05 -32.28
C ILE A 91 -33.04 -14.50 -32.74
N LYS A 92 -32.47 -15.37 -31.90
CA LYS A 92 -32.32 -16.80 -32.18
C LYS A 92 -33.66 -17.52 -32.31
N LYS A 93 -34.63 -17.25 -31.43
CA LYS A 93 -35.98 -17.81 -31.53
C LYS A 93 -36.74 -17.32 -32.76
N GLN A 94 -36.52 -16.05 -33.14
CA GLN A 94 -37.10 -15.47 -34.35
C GLN A 94 -36.52 -16.17 -35.59
N ALA A 95 -35.18 -16.25 -35.70
CA ALA A 95 -34.50 -16.98 -36.77
C ALA A 95 -34.88 -18.48 -36.83
N ALA A 96 -35.10 -19.14 -35.69
CA ALA A 96 -35.47 -20.55 -35.63
C ALA A 96 -36.94 -20.82 -36.01
N LYS A 97 -37.86 -19.91 -35.70
CA LYS A 97 -39.29 -20.03 -36.07
C LYS A 97 -39.56 -19.75 -37.56
N GLU A 98 -38.61 -19.13 -38.27
CA GLU A 98 -38.88 -18.48 -39.56
C GLU A 98 -38.04 -19.04 -40.72
N LYS A 99 -37.62 -20.31 -40.61
CA LYS A 99 -36.81 -21.04 -41.62
C LYS A 99 -37.42 -21.07 -43.05
N ASN A 100 -38.68 -20.66 -43.23
CA ASN A 100 -39.42 -20.59 -44.50
C ASN A 100 -40.19 -19.27 -44.72
N LYS A 101 -39.91 -18.20 -43.97
CA LYS A 101 -40.65 -16.93 -44.05
C LYS A 101 -39.84 -15.88 -44.83
N VAL A 102 -40.42 -15.32 -45.89
CA VAL A 102 -39.84 -14.17 -46.60
C VAL A 102 -40.05 -12.94 -45.71
N TYR A 103 -38.98 -12.41 -45.15
CA TYR A 103 -39.02 -11.21 -44.31
C TYR A 103 -39.37 -9.98 -45.14
N SER A 104 -40.17 -9.09 -44.56
CA SER A 104 -40.30 -7.74 -45.10
C SER A 104 -38.98 -6.98 -44.92
N CYS A 105 -38.70 -6.03 -45.82
CA CYS A 105 -37.52 -5.17 -45.73
C CYS A 105 -37.45 -4.42 -44.38
N GLU A 106 -38.60 -4.14 -43.75
CA GLU A 106 -38.68 -3.41 -42.47
C GLU A 106 -38.27 -4.30 -41.29
N GLU A 107 -38.58 -5.59 -41.32
CA GLU A 107 -38.18 -6.54 -40.27
C GLU A 107 -36.67 -6.77 -40.27
N LEU A 108 -36.07 -6.88 -41.45
CA LEU A 108 -34.60 -6.98 -41.60
C LEU A 108 -33.89 -5.72 -41.16
N LYS A 109 -34.43 -4.53 -41.48
CA LYS A 109 -33.89 -3.26 -41.01
C LYS A 109 -33.88 -3.19 -39.49
N LYS A 110 -34.96 -3.60 -38.82
CA LYS A 110 -35.05 -3.57 -37.36
C LYS A 110 -34.01 -4.47 -36.69
N VAL A 111 -33.85 -5.70 -37.18
CA VAL A 111 -32.82 -6.62 -36.66
C VAL A 111 -31.41 -6.06 -36.89
N ASN A 112 -31.16 -5.47 -38.06
CA ASN A 112 -29.87 -4.85 -38.36
C ASN A 112 -29.58 -3.67 -37.41
N THR A 113 -30.57 -2.83 -37.11
CA THR A 113 -30.42 -1.73 -36.14
C THR A 113 -30.17 -2.25 -34.72
N GLU A 114 -30.90 -3.27 -34.27
CA GLU A 114 -30.69 -3.89 -32.94
C GLU A 114 -29.27 -4.50 -32.85
N MET A 115 -28.76 -5.09 -33.94
CA MET A 115 -27.43 -5.68 -34.01
C MET A 115 -26.32 -4.61 -34.05
N GLU A 116 -26.49 -3.55 -34.83
CA GLU A 116 -25.58 -2.39 -34.85
C GLU A 116 -25.49 -1.74 -33.47
N GLN A 117 -26.62 -1.61 -32.77
CA GLN A 117 -26.67 -1.05 -31.43
C GLN A 117 -25.96 -1.93 -30.40
N MET A 118 -26.12 -3.26 -30.50
CA MET A 118 -25.37 -4.20 -29.68
C MET A 118 -23.86 -4.12 -29.96
N HIS A 119 -23.43 -3.99 -31.21
CA HIS A 119 -22.03 -3.79 -31.55
C HIS A 119 -21.46 -2.47 -31.00
N ALA A 120 -22.22 -1.38 -31.07
CA ALA A 120 -21.84 -0.10 -30.49
C ALA A 120 -21.67 -0.19 -28.97
N ASP A 121 -22.56 -0.89 -28.29
CA ASP A 121 -22.48 -1.12 -26.84
C ASP A 121 -21.25 -1.98 -26.46
N ILE A 122 -20.93 -3.06 -27.21
CA ILE A 122 -19.67 -3.82 -27.03
C ILE A 122 -18.47 -2.85 -27.09
N ALA A 123 -18.43 -2.01 -28.13
CA ALA A 123 -17.29 -1.16 -28.40
C ALA A 123 -17.12 -0.10 -27.31
N PHE A 124 -18.23 0.47 -26.82
CA PHE A 124 -18.24 1.40 -25.70
C PHE A 124 -17.68 0.77 -24.43
N TRP A 125 -18.14 -0.44 -24.07
CA TRP A 125 -17.67 -1.12 -22.87
C TRP A 125 -16.21 -1.57 -22.97
N ASP A 126 -15.76 -2.02 -24.15
CA ASP A 126 -14.35 -2.38 -24.38
C ASP A 126 -13.44 -1.15 -24.25
N ALA A 127 -13.83 0.00 -24.81
CA ALA A 127 -13.10 1.25 -24.66
C ALA A 127 -13.06 1.71 -23.19
N ARG A 128 -14.17 1.60 -22.47
CA ARG A 128 -14.25 1.95 -21.04
C ARG A 128 -13.35 1.04 -20.19
N SER A 129 -13.34 -0.26 -20.47
CA SER A 129 -12.46 -1.23 -19.80
C SER A 129 -10.99 -0.91 -20.00
N LYS A 130 -10.58 -0.59 -21.23
CA LYS A 130 -9.20 -0.15 -21.55
C LYS A 130 -8.82 1.10 -20.77
N LYS A 131 -9.69 2.11 -20.76
CA LYS A 131 -9.45 3.35 -20.01
C LYS A 131 -9.31 3.11 -18.50
N MET A 132 -10.16 2.25 -17.93
CA MET A 132 -10.08 1.92 -16.50
C MET A 132 -8.77 1.19 -16.15
N LYS A 133 -8.29 0.33 -17.05
CA LYS A 133 -6.98 -0.32 -16.90
C LYS A 133 -5.83 0.68 -16.92
N GLU A 134 -5.84 1.64 -17.84
CA GLU A 134 -4.84 2.72 -17.90
C GLU A 134 -4.87 3.62 -16.65
N GLU A 135 -6.06 3.95 -16.14
CA GLU A 135 -6.22 4.72 -14.91
C GLU A 135 -5.65 3.96 -13.70
N LEU A 136 -5.89 2.65 -13.61
CA LEU A 136 -5.32 1.79 -12.57
C LEU A 136 -3.78 1.74 -12.64
N GLU A 137 -3.23 1.57 -13.84
CA GLU A 137 -1.77 1.55 -14.04
C GLU A 137 -1.13 2.89 -13.63
N LYS A 138 -1.74 4.03 -13.99
CA LYS A 138 -1.29 5.36 -13.54
C LYS A 138 -1.32 5.48 -12.02
N LEU A 139 -2.41 5.06 -11.38
CA LEU A 139 -2.56 5.15 -9.94
C LEU A 139 -1.52 4.28 -9.21
N GLU A 140 -1.20 3.11 -9.76
CA GLU A 140 -0.16 2.23 -9.23
C GLU A 140 1.23 2.88 -9.31
N VAL A 141 1.55 3.53 -10.44
CA VAL A 141 2.81 4.26 -10.64
C VAL A 141 2.92 5.45 -9.67
N GLU A 142 1.88 6.27 -9.56
CA GLU A 142 1.85 7.40 -8.62
C GLU A 142 1.99 6.95 -7.17
N HIS A 143 1.33 5.85 -6.80
CA HIS A 143 1.44 5.30 -5.45
C HIS A 143 2.86 4.81 -5.14
N LYS A 144 3.51 4.12 -6.09
CA LYS A 144 4.93 3.73 -5.95
C LYS A 144 5.84 4.93 -5.77
N ALA A 145 5.63 6.00 -6.54
CA ALA A 145 6.41 7.24 -6.41
C ALA A 145 6.26 7.86 -5.01
N LYS A 146 5.01 8.01 -4.53
CA LYS A 146 4.72 8.52 -3.18
C LYS A 146 5.36 7.68 -2.08
N MET A 147 5.38 6.36 -2.23
CA MET A 147 6.03 5.44 -1.28
C MET A 147 7.55 5.63 -1.24
N ILE A 148 8.19 5.81 -2.40
CA ILE A 148 9.64 6.06 -2.49
C ILE A 148 9.99 7.39 -1.82
N ASP A 149 9.23 8.45 -2.09
CA ASP A 149 9.47 9.75 -1.47
C ASP A 149 9.22 9.74 0.04
N ALA A 150 8.17 9.05 0.50
CA ALA A 150 7.92 8.84 1.92
C ALA A 150 9.09 8.11 2.60
N LYS A 151 9.65 7.08 1.95
CA LYS A 151 10.83 6.35 2.44
C LYS A 151 12.06 7.26 2.51
N ARG A 152 12.35 8.02 1.46
CA ARG A 152 13.47 8.99 1.45
C ARG A 152 13.36 10.02 2.57
N ASN A 153 12.17 10.58 2.78
CA ASN A 153 11.91 11.54 3.85
C ASN A 153 12.07 10.90 5.24
N HIS A 154 11.64 9.65 5.39
CA HIS A 154 11.85 8.90 6.62
C HIS A 154 13.34 8.68 6.90
N ASP A 155 14.10 8.19 5.92
CA ASP A 155 15.53 7.91 6.05
C ASP A 155 16.33 9.19 6.35
N ALA A 156 15.97 10.31 5.72
CA ALA A 156 16.55 11.62 6.04
C ALA A 156 16.27 12.05 7.49
N ARG A 157 15.05 11.82 7.98
CA ARG A 157 14.69 12.13 9.37
C ARG A 157 15.43 11.24 10.37
N ILE A 158 15.56 9.95 10.09
CA ILE A 158 16.35 9.02 10.91
C ILE A 158 17.80 9.46 10.95
N THR A 159 18.38 9.79 9.80
CA THR A 159 19.77 10.28 9.71
C THR A 159 19.97 11.52 10.58
N LYS A 160 19.07 12.50 10.49
CA LYS A 160 19.10 13.70 11.33
C LYS A 160 19.05 13.36 12.82
N MET A 161 18.12 12.50 13.24
CA MET A 161 18.01 12.08 14.64
C MET A 161 19.28 11.34 15.12
N THR A 162 19.89 10.52 14.27
CA THR A 162 21.15 9.82 14.59
C THR A 162 22.28 10.80 14.86
N PHE A 163 22.40 11.87 14.06
CA PHE A 163 23.37 12.94 14.31
C PHE A 163 23.09 13.67 15.62
N GLU A 164 21.83 14.08 15.87
CA GLU A 164 21.43 14.73 17.13
C GLU A 164 21.75 13.87 18.36
N VAL A 165 21.52 12.55 18.29
CA VAL A 165 21.88 11.63 19.37
C VAL A 165 23.39 11.53 19.56
N SER A 166 24.16 11.52 18.47
CA SER A 166 25.62 11.45 18.52
C SER A 166 26.22 12.71 19.15
N ASP A 167 25.70 13.89 18.79
CA ASP A 167 26.10 15.17 19.39
C ASP A 167 25.79 15.19 20.89
N LEU A 168 24.58 14.78 21.28
CA LEU A 168 24.19 14.68 22.70
C LEU A 168 25.09 13.70 23.47
N GLN A 169 25.46 12.57 22.88
CA GLN A 169 26.37 11.59 23.50
C GLN A 169 27.78 12.18 23.68
N MET A 170 28.27 12.95 22.70
CA MET A 170 29.56 13.62 22.77
C MET A 170 29.57 14.70 23.86
N ASP A 171 28.52 15.52 23.95
CA ASP A 171 28.35 16.51 25.02
C ASP A 171 28.35 15.86 26.42
N LEU A 172 27.68 14.72 26.54
CA LEU A 172 27.59 13.99 27.80
C LEU A 172 28.94 13.35 28.19
N ALA A 173 29.69 12.84 27.20
CA ALA A 173 31.05 12.33 27.40
C ALA A 173 32.02 13.44 27.83
N LEU A 174 31.97 14.60 27.15
CA LEU A 174 32.77 15.77 27.50
C LEU A 174 32.48 16.23 28.92
N LYS A 175 31.20 16.38 29.30
CA LYS A 175 30.81 16.73 30.69
C LYS A 175 31.34 15.74 31.72
N LYS A 176 31.32 14.43 31.44
CA LYS A 176 31.87 13.42 32.34
C LYS A 176 33.38 13.60 32.53
N ILE A 177 34.12 13.80 31.45
CA ILE A 177 35.58 14.05 31.48
C ILE A 177 35.89 15.28 32.33
N TYR A 178 35.20 16.41 32.09
CA TYR A 178 35.38 17.63 32.88
C TYR A 178 35.06 17.43 34.37
N SER A 179 34.04 16.65 34.73
CA SER A 179 33.76 16.36 36.15
C SER A 179 34.83 15.49 36.81
N HIS A 180 35.41 14.53 36.07
CA HIS A 180 36.44 13.64 36.58
C HIS A 180 37.77 14.37 36.77
N THR A 181 38.17 15.22 35.82
CA THR A 181 39.40 16.01 35.93
C THR A 181 39.30 17.03 37.06
N TYR A 182 38.14 17.64 37.26
CA TYR A 182 37.89 18.57 38.37
C TYR A 182 37.99 17.87 39.74
N ASN A 183 37.36 16.70 39.89
CA ASN A 183 37.48 15.90 41.13
C ASN A 183 38.91 15.42 41.39
N PHE A 184 39.65 15.02 40.36
CA PHE A 184 41.04 14.61 40.49
C PHE A 184 41.94 15.77 40.94
N SER A 185 41.72 16.97 40.40
CA SER A 185 42.44 18.17 40.82
C SER A 185 42.18 18.51 42.29
N ILE A 186 40.94 18.42 42.77
CA ILE A 186 40.60 18.69 44.18
C ILE A 186 41.28 17.68 45.11
N ILE A 187 41.22 16.39 44.78
CA ILE A 187 41.83 15.33 45.59
C ILE A 187 43.35 15.52 45.62
N HIS A 188 43.98 15.83 44.49
CA HIS A 188 45.43 16.06 44.42
C HIS A 188 45.84 17.28 45.25
N THR A 189 45.12 18.40 45.17
CA THR A 189 45.40 19.61 45.97
C THR A 189 45.22 19.35 47.47
N GLN A 190 44.18 18.60 47.87
CA GLN A 190 44.00 18.21 49.28
C GLN A 190 45.11 17.28 49.78
N TYR A 191 45.58 16.34 48.96
CA TYR A 191 46.67 15.43 49.30
C TYR A 191 48.01 16.19 49.47
N CYS A 192 48.28 17.17 48.61
CA CYS A 192 49.48 18.00 48.71
C CYS A 192 49.49 18.89 49.96
N MET A 193 48.33 19.35 50.45
CA MET A 193 48.23 20.15 51.68
C MET A 193 48.33 19.31 52.97
N LEU A 194 48.12 17.99 52.91
CA LEU A 194 48.19 17.08 54.07
C LEU A 194 49.59 16.50 54.31
N ILE A 195 50.53 16.68 53.37
CA ILE A 195 51.91 16.12 53.42
C ILE A 195 52.96 17.20 53.78
N GLN A 196 52.54 18.45 54.02
CA GLN A 196 53.39 19.52 54.56
C GLN A 196 53.20 19.67 56.07
#